data_AF-A0A176VPE7-F1
#
_entry.id   AF-A0A176VPE7-F1
#
_cell.length_a   1.000
_cell.length_b   1.000
_cell.length_c   1.000
_cell.angle_alpha   90.00
_cell.angle_beta   90.00
_cell.angle_gamma   90.00
#
_symmetry.space_group_name_H-M   'P 1'
#
loop_
_entity.id
_entity.type
_entity.pdbx_description
1 polymer ?
#
loop_
_entity_poly.entity_id
_entity_poly.type
_entity_poly.pdbx_seq_one_letter_code
_entity_poly.pdbx_strand_id
1 'polypeptide(L)'
;MAFVAKTAVLLLWGLLLFWTIEWLIFPTEAGMEYKAGAIKDTRSDFLDLSGPYYLMYTLPVFLFAILTLVYLELLRKYPEREQRTSELPKWSRFWVKISNAMWTQPILVGTPMGILTGADLALITIVGFGFLWLFCNQLLPALDLVDHTQMRPGRERWMIKVGRVGTWTGRAWYLPMALLFFPISRASPILRLLNMPFEHAVRYHRWLGHLSLWVLLTHSITFSLHIYYTGGQVADGVSDAGQQCLLLIGLIKFRDCGYFEICRATNIQSFIGLVD
;
A
#
# COMPACT_ATOMS: atom_id res chain seq x y z
N MET A 1 19.11 30.17 -9.56
CA MET A 1 17.79 29.90 -8.96
C MET A 1 16.95 28.94 -9.79
N ALA A 2 16.79 29.16 -11.10
CA ALA A 2 16.20 28.15 -12.00
C ALA A 2 16.91 26.78 -11.91
N PHE A 3 18.23 26.76 -11.69
CA PHE A 3 18.96 25.53 -11.40
C PHE A 3 18.47 24.81 -10.13
N VAL A 4 18.30 25.53 -9.01
CA VAL A 4 17.85 24.96 -7.72
C VAL A 4 16.41 24.45 -7.79
N ALA A 5 15.51 25.18 -8.44
CA ALA A 5 14.13 24.74 -8.64
C ALA A 5 14.06 23.50 -9.54
N LYS A 6 14.81 23.48 -10.66
CA LYS A 6 14.91 22.30 -11.54
C LYS A 6 15.50 21.09 -10.83
N THR A 7 16.54 21.27 -10.02
CA THR A 7 17.11 20.16 -9.23
C THR A 7 16.12 19.64 -8.20
N ALA A 8 15.35 20.51 -7.54
CA ALA A 8 14.32 20.07 -6.59
C ALA A 8 13.21 19.26 -7.28
N VAL A 9 12.76 19.70 -8.45
CA VAL A 9 11.77 18.95 -9.27
C VAL A 9 12.32 17.60 -9.71
N LEU A 10 13.57 17.55 -10.17
CA LEU A 10 14.22 16.29 -10.55
C LEU A 10 14.33 15.32 -9.37
N LEU A 11 14.68 15.81 -8.18
CA LEU A 11 14.73 15.00 -6.96
C LEU A 11 13.34 14.47 -6.56
N LEU A 12 12.30 15.30 -6.64
CA LEU A 12 10.92 14.88 -6.36
C LEU A 12 10.45 13.78 -7.31
N TRP A 13 10.68 13.96 -8.62
CA TRP A 13 10.35 12.92 -9.61
C TRP A 13 11.20 11.66 -9.42
N GLY A 14 12.49 11.81 -9.13
CA GLY A 14 13.39 10.69 -8.87
C GLY A 14 12.95 9.85 -7.66
N LEU A 15 12.56 10.50 -6.56
CA LEU A 15 12.05 9.82 -5.36
C LEU A 15 10.70 9.13 -5.61
N LEU A 16 9.80 9.78 -6.35
CA LEU A 16 8.52 9.18 -6.72
C LEU A 16 8.74 7.93 -7.59
N LEU A 17 9.62 8.03 -8.59
CA LEU A 17 9.95 6.90 -9.46
C LEU A 17 10.61 5.77 -8.67
N PHE A 18 11.60 6.07 -7.84
CA PHE A 18 12.25 5.09 -6.96
C PHE A 18 11.22 4.33 -6.12
N TRP A 19 10.33 5.07 -5.45
CA TRP A 19 9.28 4.48 -4.61
C TRP A 19 8.30 3.61 -5.42
N THR A 20 7.87 4.06 -6.61
CA THR A 20 6.97 3.25 -7.47
C THR A 20 7.65 2.00 -8.02
N ILE A 21 8.92 2.08 -8.41
CA ILE A 21 9.70 0.94 -8.91
C ILE A 21 9.87 -0.09 -7.80
N GLU A 22 10.14 0.34 -6.57
CA GLU A 22 10.29 -0.54 -5.42
C GLU A 22 9.05 -1.42 -5.19
N TRP A 23 7.84 -0.86 -5.36
CA TRP A 23 6.61 -1.65 -5.35
C TRP A 23 6.51 -2.59 -6.55
N LEU A 24 6.88 -2.18 -7.75
CA LEU A 24 6.76 -3.03 -8.96
C LEU A 24 7.74 -4.20 -8.97
N ILE A 25 8.95 -4.02 -8.44
CA ILE A 25 9.97 -5.08 -8.35
C ILE A 25 9.74 -5.99 -7.15
N PHE A 26 8.98 -5.57 -6.14
CA PHE A 26 8.72 -6.36 -4.92
C PHE A 26 8.35 -7.83 -5.15
N PRO A 27 7.51 -8.20 -6.14
CA PRO A 27 7.13 -9.60 -6.35
C PRO A 27 8.12 -10.37 -7.23
N THR A 28 9.17 -9.74 -7.76
CA THR A 28 10.16 -10.40 -8.62
C THR A 28 11.33 -10.95 -7.80
N GLU A 29 12.07 -11.91 -8.35
CA GLU A 29 13.24 -12.50 -7.70
C GLU A 29 14.29 -11.44 -7.32
N ALA A 30 14.57 -10.51 -8.25
CA ALA A 30 15.50 -9.41 -8.01
C ALA A 30 15.03 -8.49 -6.87
N GLY A 31 13.74 -8.20 -6.77
CA GLY A 31 13.20 -7.40 -5.67
C GLY A 31 13.26 -8.12 -4.32
N MET A 32 13.05 -9.44 -4.32
CA MET A 32 13.18 -10.27 -3.12
C MET A 32 14.64 -10.37 -2.64
N GLU A 33 15.61 -10.46 -3.55
CA GLU A 33 17.04 -10.41 -3.24
C GLU A 33 17.46 -9.05 -2.70
N TYR A 34 17.05 -7.96 -3.37
CA TYR A 34 17.27 -6.59 -2.90
C TYR A 34 16.73 -6.38 -1.49
N LYS A 35 15.49 -6.83 -1.24
CA LYS A 35 14.86 -6.78 0.09
C LYS A 35 15.62 -7.60 1.13
N ALA A 36 16.09 -8.80 0.78
CA ALA A 36 16.85 -9.63 1.69
C ALA A 36 18.18 -8.97 2.09
N GLY A 37 18.88 -8.36 1.13
CA GLY A 37 20.07 -7.55 1.38
C GLY A 37 19.77 -6.35 2.28
N ALA A 38 18.73 -5.57 1.96
CA ALA A 38 18.32 -4.42 2.75
C ALA A 38 17.98 -4.81 4.20
N ILE A 39 17.24 -5.91 4.41
CA ILE A 39 16.93 -6.43 5.75
C ILE A 39 18.20 -6.83 6.49
N LYS A 40 19.14 -7.53 5.84
CA LYS A 40 20.39 -7.95 6.45
C LYS A 40 21.21 -6.76 6.97
N ASP A 41 21.26 -5.69 6.20
CA ASP A 41 22.12 -4.54 6.48
C ASP A 41 21.47 -3.50 7.43
N THR A 42 20.13 -3.45 7.48
CA THR A 42 19.40 -2.41 8.23
C THR A 42 18.60 -2.94 9.42
N ARG A 43 18.62 -4.25 9.66
CA ARG A 43 18.03 -4.84 10.86
C ARG A 43 18.82 -4.40 12.09
N SER A 44 18.11 -3.84 13.06
CA SER A 44 18.67 -3.42 14.35
C SER A 44 17.95 -4.15 15.49
N ASP A 45 18.59 -4.25 16.65
CA ASP A 45 17.96 -4.89 17.82
C ASP A 45 16.72 -4.13 18.32
N PHE A 46 16.65 -2.82 18.06
CA PHE A 46 15.55 -1.97 18.49
C PHE A 46 14.31 -2.07 17.58
N LEU A 47 14.48 -1.93 16.27
CA LEU A 47 13.36 -1.95 15.30
C LEU A 47 13.15 -3.31 14.65
N ASP A 48 14.06 -4.27 14.83
CA ASP A 48 14.02 -5.61 14.24
C ASP A 48 13.64 -5.57 12.75
N LEU A 49 12.69 -6.40 12.30
CA LEU A 49 12.23 -6.41 10.91
C LEU A 49 11.50 -5.12 10.51
N SER A 50 10.98 -4.33 11.45
CA SER A 50 10.24 -3.10 11.17
C SER A 50 11.13 -2.02 10.56
N GLY A 51 12.37 -1.91 11.03
CA GLY A 51 13.33 -0.90 10.58
C GLY A 51 13.52 -0.90 9.06
N PRO A 52 13.89 -2.05 8.46
CA PRO A 52 14.00 -2.19 7.01
C PRO A 52 12.73 -1.75 6.25
N TYR A 53 11.54 -2.17 6.68
CA TYR A 53 10.28 -1.80 6.00
C TYR A 53 9.99 -0.30 6.08
N TYR A 54 10.25 0.35 7.23
CA TYR A 54 10.12 1.80 7.32
C TYR A 54 11.08 2.53 6.40
N LEU A 55 12.33 2.07 6.33
CA LEU A 55 13.37 2.70 5.52
C LEU A 55 13.09 2.56 4.02
N MET A 56 12.57 1.41 3.60
CA MET A 56 12.20 1.13 2.22
C MET A 56 10.91 1.86 1.82
N TYR A 57 9.80 1.64 2.54
CA TYR A 57 8.48 2.05 2.05
C TYR A 57 7.99 3.39 2.59
N THR A 58 8.38 3.76 3.81
CA THR A 58 7.82 4.92 4.51
C THR A 58 8.73 6.15 4.41
N LEU A 59 10.04 5.97 4.53
CA LEU A 59 11.02 7.04 4.47
C LEU A 59 10.96 7.81 3.13
N PRO A 60 10.85 7.18 1.94
CA PRO A 60 10.75 7.94 0.70
C PRO A 60 9.51 8.85 0.66
N VAL A 61 8.39 8.43 1.25
CA VAL A 61 7.16 9.24 1.34
C VAL A 61 7.37 10.46 2.24
N PHE A 62 8.03 10.30 3.39
CA PHE A 62 8.37 11.42 4.26
C PHE A 62 9.36 12.40 3.60
N LEU A 63 10.40 11.89 2.95
CA LEU A 63 11.36 12.71 2.21
C LEU A 63 10.65 13.48 1.09
N PHE A 64 9.76 12.82 0.36
CA PHE A 64 8.95 13.46 -0.67
C PHE A 64 8.09 14.60 -0.09
N ALA A 65 7.43 14.40 1.04
CA ALA A 65 6.62 15.43 1.70
C ALA A 65 7.46 16.63 2.16
N ILE A 66 8.62 16.40 2.79
CA ILE A 66 9.53 17.46 3.25
C ILE A 66 10.10 18.23 2.07
N LEU A 67 10.59 17.55 1.04
CA LEU A 67 11.12 18.20 -0.17
C LEU A 67 10.04 19.01 -0.89
N THR A 68 8.80 18.52 -0.91
CA THR A 68 7.68 19.26 -1.50
C THR A 68 7.41 20.55 -0.72
N LEU A 69 7.47 20.53 0.61
CA LEU A 69 7.36 21.74 1.43
C LEU A 69 8.46 22.75 1.14
N VAL A 70 9.71 22.29 1.08
CA VAL A 70 10.87 23.14 0.75
C VAL A 70 10.72 23.74 -0.64
N TYR A 71 10.30 22.94 -1.62
CA TYR A 71 10.07 23.40 -2.99
C TYR A 71 8.96 24.45 -3.08
N LEU A 72 7.83 24.25 -2.39
CA LEU A 72 6.74 25.22 -2.33
C LEU A 72 7.16 26.54 -1.67
N GLU A 73 7.96 26.48 -0.61
CA GLU A 73 8.49 27.69 0.04
C GLU A 73 9.50 28.42 -0.87
N LEU A 74 10.29 27.69 -1.63
CA LEU A 74 11.20 28.26 -2.63
C LEU A 74 10.43 28.97 -3.76
N LEU A 75 9.34 28.37 -4.25
CA LEU A 75 8.42 28.98 -5.22
C LEU A 75 7.75 30.24 -4.67
N ARG A 76 7.34 30.21 -3.39
CA ARG A 76 6.73 31.37 -2.72
C ARG A 76 7.71 32.55 -2.60
N LYS A 77 8.97 32.26 -2.26
CA LYS A 77 10.02 33.27 -2.07
C LYS A 77 10.56 33.83 -3.39
N TYR A 78 10.56 33.01 -4.44
CA TYR A 78 11.05 33.36 -5.76
C TYR A 78 10.01 32.95 -6.82
N PRO A 79 8.94 33.75 -7.01
CA PRO A 79 7.94 33.45 -8.02
C PRO A 79 8.62 33.42 -9.39
N GLU A 80 8.63 32.25 -10.02
CA GLU A 80 9.12 32.10 -11.39
C GLU A 80 8.15 32.86 -12.32
N ARG A 81 8.68 33.58 -13.31
CA ARG A 81 7.84 34.27 -14.29
C ARG A 81 7.04 33.22 -15.03
N GLU A 82 5.72 33.22 -14.86
CA GLU A 82 4.81 32.29 -15.51
C GLU A 82 5.09 32.30 -17.02
N GLN A 83 5.71 31.24 -17.53
CA GLN A 83 5.96 31.12 -18.96
C GLN A 83 4.62 31.02 -19.65
N ARG A 84 4.29 32.03 -20.45
CA ARG A 84 3.05 32.04 -21.22
C ARG A 84 3.02 30.76 -22.07
N THR A 85 1.92 30.02 -22.03
CA THR A 85 1.76 28.74 -22.75
C THR A 85 2.07 28.81 -24.25
N SER A 86 2.08 30.02 -24.82
CA SER A 86 2.52 30.34 -26.18
C SER A 86 4.02 30.13 -26.44
N GLU A 87 4.86 30.25 -25.41
CA GLU A 87 6.33 30.11 -25.51
C GLU A 87 6.81 28.66 -25.32
N LEU A 88 5.90 27.73 -24.99
CA LEU A 88 6.24 26.32 -24.85
C LEU A 88 6.41 25.62 -26.22
N PRO A 89 7.37 24.68 -26.34
CA PRO A 89 7.52 23.85 -27.53
C PRO A 89 6.22 23.07 -27.83
N LYS A 90 5.98 22.79 -29.13
CA LYS A 90 4.72 22.19 -29.61
C LYS A 90 4.34 20.90 -28.85
N TRP A 91 5.34 20.08 -28.52
CA TRP A 91 5.17 18.84 -27.75
C TRP A 91 4.65 19.08 -26.34
N SER A 92 5.24 20.02 -25.59
CA SER A 92 4.79 20.37 -24.23
C SER A 92 3.37 20.94 -24.23
N ARG A 93 3.02 21.76 -25.23
CA ARG A 93 1.66 22.29 -25.39
C ARG A 93 0.62 21.20 -25.60
N PHE A 94 0.96 20.17 -26.38
CA PHE A 94 0.09 19.02 -26.61
C PHE A 94 -0.18 18.25 -25.31
N TRP A 95 0.86 17.97 -24.51
CA TRP A 95 0.70 17.30 -23.21
C TRP A 95 -0.11 18.12 -22.20
N VAL A 96 0.10 19.44 -22.15
CA VAL A 96 -0.70 20.33 -21.29
C VAL A 96 -2.17 20.31 -21.72
N LYS A 97 -2.45 20.32 -23.02
CA LYS A 97 -3.82 20.24 -23.55
C LYS A 97 -4.49 18.91 -23.20
N ILE A 98 -3.77 17.79 -23.36
CA ILE A 98 -4.28 16.46 -22.97
C ILE A 98 -4.52 16.39 -21.48
N SER A 99 -3.56 16.82 -20.66
CA SER A 99 -3.71 16.82 -19.21
C SER A 99 -4.94 17.62 -18.79
N ASN A 100 -5.07 18.87 -19.26
CA ASN A 100 -6.24 19.70 -18.97
C ASN A 100 -7.54 19.06 -19.44
N ALA A 101 -7.56 18.41 -20.62
CA ALA A 101 -8.73 17.69 -21.09
C ALA A 101 -9.10 16.51 -20.17
N MET A 102 -8.13 15.70 -19.73
CA MET A 102 -8.36 14.58 -18.82
C MET A 102 -8.87 15.02 -17.44
N TRP A 103 -8.43 16.18 -16.95
CA TRP A 103 -8.85 16.75 -15.68
C TRP A 103 -10.23 17.41 -15.73
N THR A 104 -10.59 18.01 -16.86
CA THR A 104 -11.81 18.83 -16.99
C THR A 104 -12.99 18.12 -17.62
N GLN A 105 -12.76 17.06 -18.41
CA GLN A 105 -13.83 16.35 -19.10
C GLN A 105 -14.41 15.25 -18.18
N PRO A 106 -15.69 15.37 -17.77
CA PRO A 106 -16.39 14.26 -17.12
C PRO A 106 -16.67 13.19 -18.19
N ILE A 107 -16.11 12.00 -18.01
CA ILE A 107 -16.29 10.90 -18.96
C ILE A 107 -17.47 10.03 -18.55
N LEU A 108 -17.60 9.75 -17.25
CA LEU A 108 -18.63 8.86 -16.74
C LEU A 108 -19.51 9.62 -15.75
N VAL A 109 -20.76 9.85 -16.14
CA VAL A 109 -21.78 10.52 -15.33
C VAL A 109 -22.77 9.47 -14.84
N GLY A 110 -23.08 9.47 -13.54
CA GLY A 110 -24.12 8.60 -12.97
C GLY A 110 -23.64 7.26 -12.36
N THR A 111 -22.35 7.12 -12.04
CA THR A 111 -21.93 6.00 -11.19
C THR A 111 -22.40 6.22 -9.75
N PRO A 112 -22.67 5.17 -8.96
CA PRO A 112 -23.03 5.30 -7.54
C PRO A 112 -21.97 6.04 -6.69
N MET A 113 -20.79 6.32 -7.25
CA MET A 113 -19.67 6.98 -6.59
C MET A 113 -19.37 8.39 -7.14
N GLY A 114 -20.22 8.90 -8.05
CA GLY A 114 -20.17 10.28 -8.56
C GLY A 114 -19.76 10.40 -10.03
N ILE A 115 -19.38 11.61 -10.43
CA ILE A 115 -18.86 11.93 -11.76
C ILE A 115 -17.37 11.55 -11.80
N LEU A 116 -16.98 10.68 -12.73
CA LEU A 116 -15.57 10.31 -12.96
C LEU A 116 -15.01 11.09 -14.15
N THR A 117 -13.84 11.67 -13.95
CA THR A 117 -13.04 12.26 -15.03
C THR A 117 -12.13 11.22 -15.68
N GLY A 118 -11.52 11.56 -16.81
CA GLY A 118 -10.52 10.68 -17.46
C GLY A 118 -9.28 10.45 -16.58
N ALA A 119 -8.86 11.46 -15.82
CA ALA A 119 -7.77 11.32 -14.85
C ALA A 119 -8.11 10.32 -13.73
N ASP A 120 -9.35 10.35 -13.23
CA ASP A 120 -9.82 9.42 -12.19
C ASP A 120 -9.79 7.96 -12.72
N LEU A 121 -10.19 7.72 -13.97
CA LEU A 121 -10.14 6.40 -14.61
C LEU A 121 -8.71 5.90 -14.84
N ALA A 122 -7.81 6.77 -15.31
CA ALA A 122 -6.40 6.43 -15.48
C ALA A 122 -5.76 6.02 -14.14
N LEU A 123 -6.06 6.77 -13.07
CA LEU A 123 -5.57 6.47 -11.73
C LEU A 123 -6.09 5.13 -11.20
N ILE A 124 -7.40 4.86 -11.33
CA ILE A 124 -7.99 3.57 -10.97
C ILE A 124 -7.33 2.43 -11.74
N THR A 125 -7.03 2.64 -13.02
CA THR A 125 -6.43 1.62 -13.88
C THR A 125 -5.00 1.31 -13.45
N ILE A 126 -4.17 2.34 -13.21
CA ILE A 126 -2.77 2.18 -12.79
C ILE A 126 -2.70 1.54 -11.40
N VAL A 127 -3.50 2.01 -10.44
CA VAL A 127 -3.54 1.45 -9.09
C VAL A 127 -4.08 0.02 -9.10
N GLY A 128 -5.16 -0.24 -9.85
CA GLY A 128 -5.73 -1.58 -10.00
C GLY A 128 -4.74 -2.55 -10.63
N PHE A 129 -4.04 -2.13 -11.69
CA PHE A 129 -2.97 -2.90 -12.30
C PHE A 129 -1.83 -3.19 -11.31
N GLY A 130 -1.32 -2.17 -10.60
CA GLY A 130 -0.26 -2.35 -9.61
C GLY A 130 -0.67 -3.26 -8.46
N PHE A 131 -1.91 -3.15 -8.00
CA PHE A 131 -2.49 -4.03 -6.97
C PHE A 131 -2.58 -5.48 -7.46
N LEU A 132 -3.16 -5.72 -8.65
CA LEU A 132 -3.27 -7.06 -9.22
C LEU A 132 -1.90 -7.66 -9.53
N TRP A 133 -0.96 -6.85 -10.01
CA TRP A 133 0.42 -7.25 -10.25
C TRP A 133 1.08 -7.76 -8.98
N LEU A 134 1.01 -7.00 -7.89
CA LEU A 134 1.55 -7.42 -6.60
C LEU A 134 0.84 -8.65 -6.05
N PHE A 135 -0.48 -8.69 -6.12
CA PHE A 135 -1.27 -9.74 -5.53
C PHE A 135 -1.11 -11.06 -6.27
N CYS A 136 -1.28 -11.07 -7.59
CA CYS A 136 -1.21 -12.29 -8.40
C CYS A 136 0.19 -12.88 -8.45
N ASN A 137 1.24 -12.06 -8.61
CA ASN A 137 2.62 -12.58 -8.67
C ASN A 137 3.11 -13.14 -7.33
N GLN A 138 2.47 -12.80 -6.21
CA GLN A 138 2.77 -13.40 -4.90
C GLN A 138 1.85 -14.59 -4.57
N LEU A 139 0.55 -14.46 -4.88
CA LEU A 139 -0.43 -15.47 -4.52
C LEU A 139 -0.32 -16.71 -5.41
N LEU A 140 -0.20 -16.56 -6.73
CA LEU A 140 -0.22 -17.70 -7.65
C LEU A 140 0.93 -18.69 -7.39
N PRO A 141 2.20 -18.28 -7.24
CA PRO A 141 3.28 -19.20 -6.88
C PRO A 141 3.08 -19.84 -5.50
N ALA A 142 2.50 -19.09 -4.55
CA ALA A 142 2.23 -19.61 -3.22
C ALA A 142 1.10 -20.67 -3.20
N LEU A 143 0.14 -20.58 -4.12
CA LEU A 143 -0.91 -21.60 -4.31
C LEU A 143 -0.37 -22.82 -5.06
N ASP A 144 0.46 -22.59 -6.09
CA ASP A 144 1.11 -23.64 -6.87
C ASP A 144 2.04 -24.51 -6.00
N LEU A 145 2.79 -23.88 -5.09
CA LEU A 145 3.59 -24.59 -4.11
C LEU A 145 2.75 -25.56 -3.27
N VAL A 146 1.52 -25.18 -2.89
CA VAL A 146 0.61 -26.06 -2.13
C VAL A 146 0.14 -27.26 -2.97
N ASP A 147 0.04 -27.11 -4.29
CA ASP A 147 -0.33 -28.19 -5.20
C ASP A 147 0.81 -29.20 -5.39
N HIS A 148 2.06 -28.74 -5.36
CA HIS A 148 3.23 -29.61 -5.52
C HIS A 148 3.83 -30.15 -4.21
N THR A 149 3.47 -29.59 -3.06
CA THR A 149 3.93 -30.10 -1.75
C THR A 149 3.18 -31.34 -1.27
N GLN A 150 3.89 -32.27 -0.62
CA GLN A 150 3.28 -33.40 0.07
C GLN A 150 2.57 -32.94 1.34
N MET A 151 1.30 -33.32 1.47
CA MET A 151 0.45 -32.91 2.59
C MET A 151 0.68 -33.82 3.80
N ARG A 152 0.71 -33.22 4.99
CA ARG A 152 0.66 -34.00 6.24
C ARG A 152 -0.67 -34.77 6.32
N PRO A 153 -0.68 -36.00 6.85
CA PRO A 153 -1.91 -36.75 7.02
C PRO A 153 -2.90 -35.96 7.89
N GLY A 154 -4.17 -35.92 7.47
CA GLY A 154 -5.24 -35.19 8.16
C GLY A 154 -5.39 -33.70 7.79
N ARG A 155 -4.60 -33.15 6.85
CA ARG A 155 -4.75 -31.76 6.39
C ARG A 155 -5.16 -31.70 4.92
N GLU A 156 -6.29 -31.06 4.63
CA GLU A 156 -6.79 -30.89 3.26
C GLU A 156 -6.12 -29.72 2.54
N ARG A 157 -5.89 -29.86 1.22
CA ARG A 157 -5.17 -28.86 0.41
C ARG A 157 -5.86 -27.50 0.39
N TRP A 158 -7.18 -27.49 0.27
CA TRP A 158 -7.96 -26.24 0.21
C TRP A 158 -7.82 -25.41 1.50
N MET A 159 -7.66 -26.05 2.67
CA MET A 159 -7.48 -25.35 3.95
C MET A 159 -6.16 -24.55 3.97
N ILE A 160 -5.09 -25.12 3.40
CA ILE A 160 -3.81 -24.40 3.26
C ILE A 160 -3.94 -23.29 2.23
N LYS A 161 -4.60 -23.54 1.10
CA LYS A 161 -4.83 -22.51 0.07
C LYS A 161 -5.59 -21.31 0.63
N VAL A 162 -6.66 -21.52 1.41
CA VAL A 162 -7.40 -20.44 2.07
C VAL A 162 -6.51 -19.64 3.02
N GLY A 163 -5.65 -20.30 3.80
CA GLY A 163 -4.66 -19.63 4.65
C GLY A 163 -3.64 -18.80 3.85
N ARG A 164 -3.20 -19.30 2.68
CA ARG A 164 -2.31 -18.55 1.76
C ARG A 164 -3.01 -17.33 1.19
N VAL A 165 -4.25 -17.46 0.72
CA VAL A 165 -5.07 -16.34 0.26
C VAL A 165 -5.16 -15.28 1.34
N GLY A 166 -5.56 -15.66 2.56
CA GLY A 166 -5.66 -14.72 3.68
C GLY A 166 -4.34 -14.01 3.96
N THR A 167 -3.24 -14.75 4.08
CA THR A 167 -1.92 -14.16 4.36
C THR A 167 -1.51 -13.13 3.28
N TRP A 168 -1.68 -13.47 2.01
CA TRP A 168 -1.27 -12.60 0.91
C TRP A 168 -2.21 -11.44 0.67
N THR A 169 -3.51 -11.59 0.91
CA THR A 169 -4.47 -10.48 0.90
C THR A 169 -4.12 -9.47 2.00
N GLY A 170 -3.72 -9.93 3.20
CA GLY A 170 -3.27 -9.06 4.28
C GLY A 170 -2.00 -8.28 3.94
N ARG A 171 -1.07 -8.88 3.18
CA ARG A 171 0.14 -8.19 2.68
C ARG A 171 -0.14 -7.24 1.52
N ALA A 172 -1.05 -7.62 0.61
CA ALA A 172 -1.44 -6.79 -0.52
C ALA A 172 -2.13 -5.50 -0.08
N TRP A 173 -2.66 -5.45 1.15
CA TRP A 173 -3.21 -4.26 1.78
C TRP A 173 -2.21 -3.12 1.97
N TYR A 174 -0.89 -3.39 2.00
CA TYR A 174 0.11 -2.35 2.21
C TYR A 174 0.15 -1.29 1.10
N LEU A 175 -0.08 -1.68 -0.15
CA LEU A 175 -0.10 -0.74 -1.28
C LEU A 175 -1.26 0.27 -1.17
N PRO A 176 -2.55 -0.14 -1.07
CA PRO A 176 -3.63 0.83 -0.93
C PRO A 176 -3.51 1.65 0.35
N MET A 177 -2.98 1.07 1.44
CA MET A 177 -2.73 1.81 2.68
C MET A 177 -1.66 2.89 2.49
N ALA A 178 -0.55 2.59 1.83
CA ALA A 178 0.50 3.57 1.55
C ALA A 178 0.00 4.71 0.65
N LEU A 179 -0.83 4.37 -0.34
CA LEU A 179 -1.42 5.35 -1.26
C LEU A 179 -2.46 6.27 -0.58
N LEU A 180 -3.18 5.78 0.44
CA LEU A 180 -4.12 6.59 1.24
C LEU A 180 -3.43 7.77 1.95
N PHE A 181 -2.12 7.67 2.22
CA PHE A 181 -1.35 8.71 2.90
C PHE A 181 -0.88 9.87 1.99
N PHE A 182 -1.06 9.80 0.66
CA PHE A 182 -0.75 10.93 -0.21
C PHE A 182 -1.73 12.13 -0.04
N PRO A 183 -3.06 11.92 0.07
CA PRO A 183 -4.06 12.99 0.19
C PRO A 183 -4.59 13.24 1.63
N ILE A 184 -3.76 13.14 2.69
CA ILE A 184 -4.24 13.15 4.09
C ILE A 184 -4.95 14.46 4.49
N SER A 185 -4.50 15.62 3.99
CA SER A 185 -5.01 16.91 4.46
C SER A 185 -5.25 17.88 3.30
N ARG A 186 -6.26 18.74 3.46
CA ARG A 186 -6.59 19.82 2.49
C ARG A 186 -5.41 20.77 2.23
N ALA A 187 -4.46 20.83 3.16
CA ALA A 187 -3.24 21.62 3.06
C ALA A 187 -2.01 20.78 2.67
N SER A 188 -2.19 19.54 2.18
CA SER A 188 -1.06 18.68 1.90
C SER A 188 -0.14 19.32 0.86
N PRO A 189 1.19 19.21 1.05
CA PRO A 189 2.16 19.78 0.11
C PRO A 189 1.98 19.21 -1.29
N ILE A 190 1.59 17.93 -1.38
CA ILE A 190 1.41 17.18 -2.62
C ILE A 190 0.24 17.74 -3.44
N LEU A 191 -0.89 18.06 -2.80
CA LEU A 191 -2.03 18.66 -3.50
C LEU A 191 -1.73 20.06 -4.03
N ARG A 192 -0.95 20.84 -3.27
CA ARG A 192 -0.48 22.17 -3.69
C ARG A 192 0.51 22.07 -4.85
N LEU A 193 1.38 21.07 -4.85
CA LEU A 193 2.32 20.81 -5.94
C LEU A 193 1.61 20.44 -7.25
N LEU A 194 0.56 19.62 -7.17
CA LEU A 194 -0.21 19.16 -8.34
C LEU A 194 -1.29 20.17 -8.79
N ASN A 195 -1.49 21.25 -8.04
CA ASN A 195 -2.53 22.26 -8.28
C ASN A 195 -3.93 21.64 -8.52
N MET A 196 -4.23 20.54 -7.81
CA MET A 196 -5.43 19.74 -7.98
C MET A 196 -6.52 20.18 -6.98
N PRO A 197 -7.80 20.28 -7.38
CA PRO A 197 -8.87 20.62 -6.46
C PRO A 197 -9.04 19.54 -5.39
N PHE A 198 -9.32 19.96 -4.14
CA PHE A 198 -9.49 19.05 -3.01
C PHE A 198 -10.60 18.00 -3.24
N GLU A 199 -11.62 18.34 -4.02
CA GLU A 199 -12.72 17.45 -4.39
C GLU A 199 -12.24 16.16 -5.07
N HIS A 200 -11.26 16.26 -5.98
CA HIS A 200 -10.71 15.09 -6.65
C HIS A 200 -9.88 14.23 -5.68
N ALA A 201 -9.16 14.85 -4.75
CA ALA A 201 -8.37 14.15 -3.74
C ALA A 201 -9.26 13.30 -2.82
N VAL A 202 -10.40 13.86 -2.39
CA VAL A 202 -11.39 13.16 -1.57
C VAL A 202 -12.04 12.01 -2.34
N ARG A 203 -12.33 12.18 -3.64
CA ARG A 203 -12.82 11.08 -4.48
C ARG A 203 -11.81 9.92 -4.49
N TYR A 204 -10.55 10.21 -4.83
CA TYR A 204 -9.48 9.21 -4.84
C TYR A 204 -9.32 8.50 -3.49
N HIS A 205 -9.32 9.24 -2.38
CA HIS A 205 -9.19 8.67 -1.04
C HIS A 205 -10.35 7.71 -0.70
N ARG A 206 -11.58 8.05 -1.11
CA ARG A 206 -12.73 7.13 -0.98
C ARG A 206 -12.56 5.85 -1.80
N TRP A 207 -12.09 5.95 -3.05
CA TRP A 207 -11.84 4.77 -3.90
C TRP A 207 -10.82 3.82 -3.28
N LEU A 208 -9.69 4.36 -2.84
CA LEU A 208 -8.67 3.57 -2.15
C LEU A 208 -9.15 3.02 -0.81
N GLY A 209 -9.97 3.79 -0.09
CA GLY A 209 -10.59 3.36 1.16
C GLY A 209 -11.46 2.13 0.94
N HIS A 210 -12.31 2.15 -0.09
CA HIS A 210 -13.11 0.99 -0.46
C HIS A 210 -12.27 -0.21 -0.88
N LEU A 211 -11.23 -0.02 -1.72
CA LEU A 211 -10.30 -1.10 -2.08
C LEU A 211 -9.65 -1.70 -0.82
N SER A 212 -9.15 -0.86 0.07
CA SER A 212 -8.56 -1.25 1.36
C SER A 212 -9.54 -2.06 2.22
N LEU A 213 -10.79 -1.61 2.32
CA LEU A 213 -11.84 -2.32 3.06
C LEU A 213 -12.14 -3.69 2.48
N TRP A 214 -12.27 -3.81 1.15
CA TRP A 214 -12.50 -5.11 0.49
C TRP A 214 -11.34 -6.08 0.75
N VAL A 215 -10.10 -5.60 0.64
CA VAL A 215 -8.91 -6.42 0.91
C VAL A 215 -8.87 -6.87 2.37
N LEU A 216 -9.08 -5.97 3.33
CA LEU A 216 -9.11 -6.33 4.75
C LEU A 216 -10.26 -7.27 5.10
N LEU A 217 -11.42 -7.11 4.47
CA LEU A 217 -12.57 -7.99 4.66
C LEU A 217 -12.24 -9.41 4.14
N THR A 218 -11.70 -9.53 2.94
CA THR A 218 -11.27 -10.81 2.37
C THR A 218 -10.19 -11.45 3.23
N HIS A 219 -9.20 -10.68 3.71
CA HIS A 219 -8.19 -11.15 4.66
C HIS A 219 -8.85 -11.71 5.95
N SER A 220 -9.76 -10.94 6.55
CA SER A 220 -10.44 -11.34 7.80
C SER A 220 -11.26 -12.62 7.63
N ILE A 221 -12.04 -12.75 6.55
CA ILE A 221 -12.88 -13.92 6.29
C ILE A 221 -12.02 -15.17 6.05
N THR A 222 -11.06 -15.09 5.13
CA THR A 222 -10.21 -16.24 4.76
C THR A 222 -9.35 -16.69 5.93
N PHE A 223 -8.85 -15.77 6.74
CA PHE A 223 -8.04 -16.10 7.91
C PHE A 223 -8.88 -16.67 9.05
N SER A 224 -10.07 -16.13 9.30
CA SER A 224 -11.01 -16.70 10.29
C SER A 224 -11.41 -18.13 9.93
N LEU A 225 -11.71 -18.38 8.65
CA LEU A 225 -11.95 -19.73 8.13
C LEU A 225 -10.72 -20.63 8.36
N HIS A 226 -9.52 -20.15 8.02
CA HIS A 226 -8.30 -20.92 8.22
C HIS A 226 -8.09 -21.32 9.70
N ILE A 227 -8.26 -20.40 10.64
CA ILE A 227 -8.13 -20.66 12.09
C ILE A 227 -9.20 -21.65 12.57
N TYR A 228 -10.45 -21.47 12.15
CA TYR A 228 -11.56 -22.34 12.53
C TYR A 228 -11.32 -23.79 12.12
N TYR A 229 -10.89 -24.04 10.88
CA TYR A 229 -10.63 -25.39 10.39
C TYR A 229 -9.31 -26.00 10.85
N THR A 230 -8.34 -25.19 11.29
CA THR A 230 -7.05 -25.67 11.81
C THR A 230 -7.04 -25.82 13.34
N GLY A 231 -8.16 -25.57 14.02
CA GLY A 231 -8.29 -25.74 15.47
C GLY A 231 -7.34 -24.83 16.27
N GLY A 232 -7.03 -23.64 15.77
CA GLY A 232 -6.16 -22.68 16.47
C GLY A 232 -4.67 -23.03 16.53
N GLN A 233 -4.20 -24.08 15.85
CA GLN A 233 -2.78 -24.49 15.84
C GLN A 233 -1.87 -23.57 15.00
N VAL A 234 -2.36 -22.41 14.57
CA VAL A 234 -1.65 -21.44 13.74
C VAL A 234 -1.27 -20.26 14.62
N ALA A 235 -0.40 -20.47 15.60
CA ALA A 235 0.11 -19.38 16.44
C ALA A 235 1.33 -18.69 15.81
N ASP A 236 2.13 -19.42 15.04
CA ASP A 236 3.48 -18.97 14.71
C ASP A 236 3.52 -18.00 13.51
N GLY A 237 2.79 -18.28 12.42
CA GLY A 237 2.79 -17.43 11.21
C GLY A 237 1.86 -16.21 11.26
N VAL A 238 0.94 -16.18 12.24
CA VAL A 238 -0.05 -15.12 12.44
C VAL A 238 0.56 -13.92 13.14
N SER A 239 1.50 -14.18 14.06
CA SER A 239 2.28 -13.15 14.75
C SER A 239 3.02 -12.28 13.74
N ASP A 240 3.72 -12.87 12.77
CA ASP A 240 4.51 -12.13 11.78
C ASP A 240 3.66 -11.26 10.83
N ALA A 241 2.52 -11.76 10.34
CA ALA A 241 1.67 -11.01 9.41
C ALA A 241 0.89 -9.89 10.11
N GLY A 242 0.34 -10.15 11.30
CA GLY A 242 -0.33 -9.12 12.11
C GLY A 242 0.63 -8.06 12.61
N GLN A 243 1.86 -8.46 12.96
CA GLN A 243 2.92 -7.54 13.35
C GLN A 243 3.38 -6.69 12.16
N GLN A 244 3.58 -7.25 10.96
CA GLN A 244 3.90 -6.46 9.76
C GLN A 244 2.82 -5.41 9.42
N CYS A 245 1.53 -5.69 9.65
CA CYS A 245 0.45 -4.71 9.48
C CYS A 245 0.50 -3.55 10.47
N LEU A 246 0.73 -3.81 11.77
CA LEU A 246 0.82 -2.76 12.79
C LEU A 246 2.06 -1.88 12.60
N LEU A 247 3.15 -2.48 12.13
CA LEU A 247 4.41 -1.79 11.90
C LEU A 247 4.32 -0.74 10.79
N LEU A 248 3.68 -1.01 9.65
CA LEU A 248 3.59 -0.01 8.57
C LEU A 248 2.67 1.19 8.89
N ILE A 249 1.76 1.07 9.87
CA ILE A 249 0.85 2.15 10.29
C ILE A 249 1.50 3.07 11.34
N GLY A 250 2.72 2.79 11.80
CA GLY A 250 3.34 3.57 12.88
C GLY A 250 2.83 3.22 14.27
N LEU A 251 2.04 2.15 14.42
CA LEU A 251 1.58 1.69 15.73
C LEU A 251 2.68 0.83 16.36
N ILE A 252 3.20 1.33 17.47
CA ILE A 252 4.16 0.63 18.34
C ILE A 252 3.65 -0.79 18.60
N LYS A 253 4.58 -1.75 18.49
CA LYS A 253 4.48 -3.17 18.85
C LYS A 253 3.43 -3.40 19.96
N PHE A 254 2.19 -3.72 19.61
CA PHE A 254 1.21 -4.24 20.56
C PHE A 254 1.57 -5.69 20.84
N ARG A 255 2.65 -5.88 21.62
CA ARG A 255 3.06 -7.19 22.12
C ARG A 255 2.02 -7.79 23.07
N ASP A 256 1.10 -6.96 23.60
CA ASP A 256 0.16 -7.34 24.66
C ASP A 256 -1.26 -6.76 24.44
N CYS A 257 -1.83 -6.87 23.23
CA CYS A 257 -3.26 -6.58 23.03
C CYS A 257 -4.10 -7.86 23.21
N GLY A 258 -4.83 -7.92 24.33
CA GLY A 258 -5.60 -9.05 24.88
C GLY A 258 -6.73 -9.65 24.05
N TYR A 259 -6.68 -9.61 22.71
CA TYR A 259 -7.51 -10.50 21.88
C TYR A 259 -7.09 -11.97 22.01
N PHE A 260 -5.84 -12.24 22.43
CA PHE A 260 -5.29 -13.58 22.58
C PHE A 260 -5.67 -14.29 23.90
N GLU A 261 -6.12 -13.57 24.93
CA GLU A 261 -6.62 -14.22 26.16
C GLU A 261 -8.03 -14.79 25.99
N ILE A 262 -8.83 -14.25 25.08
CA ILE A 262 -10.20 -14.75 24.84
C ILE A 262 -10.17 -16.17 24.23
N CYS A 263 -9.20 -16.47 23.36
CA CYS A 263 -8.99 -17.82 22.83
C CYS A 263 -8.25 -18.76 23.79
N ARG A 264 -7.48 -18.24 24.76
CA ARG A 264 -6.86 -19.08 25.81
C ARG A 264 -7.85 -19.44 26.92
N ALA A 265 -8.87 -18.61 27.16
CA ALA A 265 -9.94 -18.87 28.12
C ALA A 265 -10.99 -19.89 27.63
N THR A 266 -11.02 -20.20 26.32
CA THR A 266 -11.90 -21.22 25.72
C THR A 266 -11.19 -22.56 25.53
N ASN A 267 -10.31 -22.92 26.48
CA ASN A 267 -9.86 -24.30 26.63
C ASN A 267 -11.05 -25.15 27.15
N ILE A 268 -11.86 -25.63 26.21
CA ILE A 268 -12.85 -26.68 26.45
C ILE A 268 -12.07 -27.98 26.71
N GLN A 269 -11.53 -28.09 27.92
CA GLN A 269 -11.10 -29.36 28.53
C GLN A 269 -11.48 -29.48 30.01
N SER A 270 -12.18 -28.51 30.60
CA SER A 270 -12.63 -28.57 32.00
C SER A 270 -14.13 -28.73 32.21
N PHE A 271 -14.86 -29.27 31.22
CA PHE A 271 -16.32 -29.51 31.33
C PHE A 271 -16.76 -30.97 31.09
N ILE A 272 -15.85 -31.95 31.28
CA ILE A 272 -16.17 -33.40 31.31
C ILE A 272 -15.61 -34.02 32.60
N GLY A 273 -15.94 -33.42 33.75
CA GLY A 273 -15.48 -33.93 35.03
C GLY A 273 -16.05 -33.12 36.17
N LEU A 274 -17.38 -33.17 36.34
CA LEU A 274 -18.12 -32.92 37.58
C LEU A 274 -19.62 -32.83 37.26
N VAL A 275 -20.22 -33.97 36.91
CA VAL A 275 -21.62 -34.28 37.23
C VAL A 275 -21.68 -35.80 37.38
N ASP A 276 -22.00 -36.25 38.59
CA ASP A 276 -22.50 -37.60 38.87
C ASP A 276 -23.71 -37.96 37.99
#